data_AF-G3PV62-F1
#
_entry.id   AF-G3PV62-F1
#
_cell.length_a   1.000
_cell.length_b   1.000
_cell.length_c   1.000
_cell.angle_alpha   90.00
_cell.angle_beta   90.00
_cell.angle_gamma   90.00
#
_symmetry.space_group_name_H-M   'P 1'
#
loop_
_entity.id
_entity.type
_entity.pdbx_description
1 polymer ?
#
loop_
_entity_poly.entity_id
_entity_poly.type
_entity_poly.pdbx_seq_one_letter_code
_entity_poly.pdbx_strand_id
1 'polypeptide(L)'
;GGRSNVPSSSCLSHFSSSFISSNSPFPKTISSNMTSNSNLSSMRRLVEQLRLEASVERIKVSQAAAELQQYCLQNAGKDALLVGVPAGSNPFREPRSCAVV
;
A
#
# COMPACT_ATOMS: atom_id res chain seq x y z
N GLY A 1 -24.22 -27.74 3.05
CA GLY A 1 -23.73 -26.58 3.82
C GLY A 1 -22.32 -26.28 3.40
N GLY A 2 -22.10 -25.24 2.59
CA GLY A 2 -20.78 -24.79 2.17
C GLY A 2 -20.77 -23.28 2.22
N ARG A 3 -20.16 -22.71 3.27
CA ARG A 3 -19.97 -21.27 3.41
C ARG A 3 -18.71 -20.89 2.63
N SER A 4 -18.89 -20.43 1.39
CA SER A 4 -17.88 -19.67 0.67
C SER A 4 -17.59 -18.38 1.47
N ASN A 5 -16.36 -18.23 1.97
CA ASN A 5 -15.87 -16.99 2.57
C ASN A 5 -15.72 -15.95 1.46
N VAL A 6 -16.82 -15.29 1.12
CA VAL A 6 -16.83 -14.08 0.31
C VAL A 6 -16.30 -12.96 1.22
N PRO A 7 -15.23 -12.23 0.85
CA PRO A 7 -14.80 -11.08 1.65
C PRO A 7 -15.95 -10.08 1.73
N SER A 8 -16.26 -9.62 2.94
CA SER A 8 -17.33 -8.67 3.22
C SER A 8 -17.28 -7.49 2.25
N SER A 9 -18.43 -7.17 1.64
CA SER A 9 -18.59 -6.09 0.66
C SER A 9 -18.10 -4.71 1.15
N SER A 10 -17.93 -4.54 2.47
CA SER A 10 -17.38 -3.33 3.09
C SER A 10 -15.88 -3.10 2.82
N CYS A 11 -15.08 -4.14 2.64
CA CYS A 11 -13.65 -3.97 2.36
C CYS A 11 -13.40 -3.49 0.91
N LEU A 12 -14.26 -3.90 -0.03
CA LEU A 12 -14.20 -3.49 -1.43
C LEU A 12 -14.66 -2.03 -1.63
N SER A 13 -15.63 -1.56 -0.84
CA SER A 13 -16.12 -0.17 -0.95
C SER A 13 -15.11 0.85 -0.40
N HIS A 14 -14.39 0.54 0.68
CA HIS A 14 -13.30 1.41 1.18
C HIS A 14 -12.11 1.49 0.24
N PHE A 15 -11.78 0.40 -0.47
CA PHE A 15 -10.67 0.39 -1.42
C PHE A 15 -10.94 1.31 -2.63
N SER A 16 -12.20 1.37 -3.08
CA SER A 16 -12.61 2.20 -4.22
C SER A 16 -12.56 3.71 -3.91
N SER A 17 -13.02 4.13 -2.73
CA SER A 17 -13.09 5.55 -2.37
C SER A 17 -11.71 6.20 -2.16
N SER A 18 -10.77 5.48 -1.54
CA SER A 18 -9.41 6.00 -1.33
C SER A 18 -8.60 6.03 -2.63
N PHE A 19 -8.75 5.03 -3.50
CA PHE A 19 -8.00 4.96 -4.76
C PHE A 19 -8.42 6.05 -5.76
N ILE A 20 -9.71 6.41 -5.80
CA ILE A 20 -10.22 7.49 -6.65
C ILE A 20 -9.74 8.87 -6.15
N SER A 21 -9.62 9.06 -4.83
CA SER A 21 -9.14 10.33 -4.26
C SER A 21 -7.63 10.53 -4.45
N SER A 22 -6.85 9.45 -4.55
CA SER A 22 -5.40 9.51 -4.77
C SER A 22 -4.99 9.56 -6.25
N ASN A 23 -5.89 9.21 -7.17
CA ASN A 23 -5.62 9.11 -8.62
C ASN A 23 -6.49 10.06 -9.46
N SER A 24 -6.87 11.24 -8.96
CA SER A 24 -7.47 12.27 -9.82
C SER A 24 -6.37 12.84 -10.75
N PRO A 25 -6.44 12.66 -12.08
CA PRO A 25 -5.40 13.14 -13.01
C PRO A 25 -5.49 14.65 -13.29
N PHE A 26 -6.39 15.36 -12.60
CA PHE A 26 -6.71 16.75 -12.92
C PHE A 26 -5.86 17.71 -12.08
N PRO A 27 -5.16 18.66 -12.72
CA PRO A 27 -4.42 19.68 -12.01
C PRO A 27 -5.39 20.54 -11.17
N LYS A 28 -5.12 20.61 -9.87
CA LYS A 28 -5.78 21.55 -8.95
C LYS A 28 -5.45 22.97 -9.43
N THR A 29 -6.51 23.75 -9.68
CA THR A 29 -6.60 25.20 -9.89
C THR A 29 -5.29 25.94 -10.24
N ILE A 30 -5.18 26.40 -11.49
CA ILE A 30 -4.20 27.41 -11.90
C ILE A 30 -4.60 28.75 -11.25
N SER A 31 -3.92 29.12 -10.17
CA SER A 31 -3.92 30.49 -9.65
C SER A 31 -2.91 31.31 -10.45
N SER A 32 -3.40 32.38 -11.09
CA SER A 32 -2.67 33.21 -12.05
C SER A 32 -1.64 34.12 -11.38
N ASN A 33 -0.34 33.91 -11.66
CA ASN A 33 0.67 34.98 -11.63
C ASN A 33 1.69 34.77 -12.76
N MET A 34 1.80 35.74 -13.66
CA MET A 34 2.51 35.60 -14.94
C MET A 34 4.03 35.58 -14.78
N THR A 35 4.66 34.47 -15.17
CA THR A 35 6.07 34.42 -15.62
C THR A 35 6.12 33.52 -16.85
N SER A 36 5.72 34.05 -17.99
CA SER A 36 5.14 33.30 -19.11
C SER A 36 6.07 32.28 -19.79
N ASN A 37 7.40 32.38 -19.63
CA ASN A 37 8.37 31.48 -20.29
C ASN A 37 8.85 30.30 -19.42
N SER A 38 9.03 30.50 -18.11
CA SER A 38 9.41 29.43 -17.16
C SER A 38 8.24 28.48 -16.86
N ASN A 39 7.01 29.02 -16.89
CA ASN A 39 5.80 28.23 -16.73
C ASN A 39 5.56 27.30 -17.92
N LEU A 40 5.84 27.75 -19.15
CA LEU A 40 5.63 26.95 -20.35
C LEU A 40 6.56 25.71 -20.42
N SER A 41 7.84 25.88 -20.07
CA SER A 41 8.79 24.75 -20.02
C SER A 41 8.45 23.77 -18.89
N SER A 42 8.00 24.27 -17.74
CA SER A 42 7.54 23.44 -16.62
C SER A 42 6.28 22.64 -16.97
N MET A 43 5.30 23.25 -17.66
CA MET A 43 4.11 22.56 -18.14
C MET A 43 4.44 21.48 -19.18
N ARG A 44 5.39 21.73 -20.09
CA ARG A 44 5.84 20.71 -21.05
C ARG A 44 6.44 19.50 -20.36
N ARG A 45 7.32 19.73 -19.39
CA ARG A 45 7.90 18.65 -18.56
C ARG A 45 6.82 17.87 -17.81
N LEU A 46 5.82 18.55 -17.26
CA LEU A 46 4.70 17.89 -16.60
C LEU A 46 3.89 17.03 -17.57
N VAL A 47 3.60 17.51 -18.77
CA VAL A 47 2.89 16.73 -19.78
C VAL A 47 3.69 15.51 -20.21
N GLU A 48 5.01 15.65 -20.38
CA GLU A 48 5.90 14.52 -20.66
C GLU A 48 5.87 13.48 -19.53
N GLN A 49 5.94 13.93 -18.27
CA GLN A 49 5.83 13.04 -17.11
C GLN A 49 4.48 12.31 -17.08
N LEU A 50 3.37 13.02 -17.30
CA LEU A 50 2.03 12.43 -17.32
C LEU A 50 1.85 11.41 -18.45
N ARG A 51 2.49 11.62 -19.61
CA ARG A 51 2.49 10.65 -20.70
C ARG A 51 3.21 9.37 -20.31
N LEU A 52 4.35 9.48 -19.61
CA LEU A 52 5.07 8.33 -19.09
C LEU A 52 4.22 7.58 -18.05
N GLU A 53 3.64 8.28 -17.09
CA GLU A 53 2.77 7.66 -16.06
C GLU A 53 1.50 7.03 -16.64
N ALA A 54 0.93 7.64 -17.68
CA ALA A 54 -0.23 7.08 -18.38
C ALA A 54 0.11 5.79 -19.13
N SER A 55 1.36 5.67 -19.61
CA SER A 55 1.85 4.49 -20.33
C SER A 55 2.19 3.29 -19.43
N VAL A 56 2.13 3.43 -18.10
CA VAL A 56 2.38 2.33 -17.17
C VAL A 56 1.26 1.29 -17.25
N GLU A 57 1.63 0.04 -17.53
CA GLU A 57 0.70 -1.08 -17.53
C GLU A 57 0.21 -1.37 -16.10
N ARG A 58 -1.11 -1.43 -15.93
CA ARG A 58 -1.75 -1.71 -14.64
C ARG A 58 -2.28 -3.13 -14.61
N ILE A 59 -1.98 -3.84 -13.54
CA ILE A 59 -2.61 -5.13 -13.24
C ILE A 59 -3.98 -4.93 -12.58
N LYS A 60 -4.84 -5.96 -12.63
CA LYS A 60 -6.16 -5.89 -11.98
C LYS A 60 -6.00 -5.80 -10.47
N VAL A 61 -6.81 -4.97 -9.82
CA VAL A 61 -6.81 -4.84 -8.35
C VAL A 61 -7.10 -6.18 -7.66
N SER A 62 -7.99 -7.00 -8.22
CA SER A 62 -8.27 -8.35 -7.70
C SER A 62 -7.06 -9.26 -7.74
N GLN A 63 -6.23 -9.15 -8.79
CA GLN A 63 -4.98 -9.91 -8.90
C GLN A 63 -3.95 -9.42 -7.88
N ALA A 64 -3.72 -8.11 -7.80
CA ALA A 64 -2.81 -7.54 -6.81
C ALA A 64 -3.20 -7.91 -5.37
N ALA A 65 -4.49 -7.89 -5.05
CA ALA A 65 -5.00 -8.29 -3.73
C ALA A 65 -4.75 -9.78 -3.43
N ALA A 66 -4.92 -10.66 -4.42
CA ALA A 66 -4.63 -12.09 -4.26
C ALA A 66 -3.13 -12.35 -4.04
N GLU A 67 -2.26 -11.67 -4.78
CA GLU A 67 -0.81 -11.76 -4.62
C GLU A 67 -0.36 -11.29 -3.23
N LEU A 68 -0.90 -10.16 -2.75
CA LEU A 68 -0.64 -9.66 -1.39
C LEU A 68 -1.13 -10.65 -0.32
N GLN A 69 -2.33 -11.20 -0.47
CA GLN A 69 -2.86 -12.20 0.46
C GLN A 69 -1.97 -13.44 0.51
N GLN A 70 -1.58 -13.95 -0.66
CA GLN A 70 -0.72 -15.12 -0.78
C GLN A 70 0.65 -14.87 -0.13
N TYR A 71 1.24 -13.69 -0.33
CA TYR A 71 2.49 -13.31 0.32
C TYR A 71 2.35 -13.32 1.85
N CYS A 72 1.29 -12.73 2.40
CA CYS A 72 1.05 -12.72 3.84
C CYS A 72 0.90 -14.15 4.39
N LEU A 73 0.14 -15.03 3.71
CA LEU A 73 -0.05 -16.41 4.16
C LEU A 73 1.25 -17.23 4.16
N GLN A 74 2.10 -17.04 3.17
CA GLN A 74 3.40 -17.74 3.09
C GLN A 74 4.37 -17.30 4.18
N ASN A 75 4.29 -16.03 4.62
CA ASN A 75 5.21 -15.47 5.61
C ASN A 75 4.63 -15.42 7.02
N ALA A 76 3.33 -15.66 7.18
CA ALA A 76 2.61 -15.67 8.46
C ALA A 76 3.33 -16.52 9.53
N GLY A 77 3.80 -17.72 9.16
CA GLY A 77 4.49 -18.62 10.09
C GLY A 77 5.85 -18.12 10.58
N LYS A 78 6.48 -17.18 9.87
CA LYS A 78 7.78 -16.59 10.21
C LYS A 78 7.64 -15.26 10.94
N ASP A 79 6.44 -14.70 10.96
CA ASP A 79 6.15 -13.46 11.64
C ASP A 79 6.03 -13.73 13.15
N ALA A 80 7.09 -13.37 13.87
CA ALA A 80 7.21 -13.42 15.32
C ALA A 80 6.08 -12.69 16.05
N LEU A 81 5.49 -11.65 15.44
CA LEU A 81 4.39 -10.89 16.05
C LEU A 81 3.04 -11.56 15.83
N LEU A 82 2.92 -12.34 14.76
CA LEU A 82 1.68 -13.06 14.42
C LEU A 82 1.59 -14.41 15.15
N VAL A 83 2.68 -15.18 15.17
CA VAL A 83 2.73 -16.53 15.79
C VAL A 83 3.16 -16.45 17.26
N GLY A 84 3.79 -15.35 17.66
CA GLY A 84 4.46 -15.22 18.94
C GLY A 84 5.84 -15.85 18.93
N VAL A 85 6.74 -15.31 19.76
CA VAL A 85 8.08 -15.86 19.97
C VAL A 85 8.10 -16.71 21.23
N PRO A 86 8.72 -17.91 21.19
CA PRO A 86 8.96 -18.69 22.39
C PRO A 86 9.72 -17.87 23.44
N ALA A 87 9.40 -18.09 24.71
CA ALA A 87 9.87 -17.26 25.83
C ALA A 87 11.42 -17.20 26.00
N GLY A 88 12.19 -18.05 25.31
CA GLY A 88 13.65 -18.03 25.29
C GLY A 88 14.28 -17.46 24.01
N SER A 89 13.49 -17.17 22.97
CA SER A 89 13.96 -16.64 21.67
C SER A 89 13.71 -15.15 21.51
N ASN A 90 13.01 -14.50 22.45
CA ASN A 90 12.73 -13.08 22.40
C ASN A 90 13.96 -12.27 22.89
N PRO A 91 14.65 -11.52 22.03
CA PRO A 91 15.82 -10.73 22.41
C PRO A 91 15.51 -9.56 23.35
N PHE A 92 14.23 -9.16 23.48
CA PHE A 92 13.79 -8.09 24.38
C PHE A 92 13.35 -8.60 25.75
N ARG A 93 13.41 -9.91 26.00
CA ARG A 93 13.05 -10.47 27.31
C ARG A 93 14.28 -10.51 28.19
N GLU A 94 14.20 -9.89 29.37
CA GLU A 94 15.24 -9.98 30.39
C GLU A 94 15.56 -11.46 30.67
N PRO A 95 16.85 -11.86 30.72
CA PRO A 95 17.22 -13.19 31.17
C PRO A 95 16.59 -13.40 32.53
N ARG A 96 15.85 -14.51 32.74
CA ARG A 96 15.35 -14.86 34.08
C ARG A 96 16.58 -14.92 34.98
N SER A 97 16.75 -13.91 35.83
CA SER A 97 17.77 -13.88 36.84
C SER A 97 17.67 -15.20 37.61
N CYS A 98 18.79 -15.91 37.68
CA CYS A 98 18.91 -17.05 38.56
C CYS A 98 18.53 -16.57 39.96
N ALA A 99 17.48 -17.14 40.56
CA ALA A 99 17.39 -17.14 42.00
C ALA A 99 18.56 -18.02 42.47
N VAL A 100 19.63 -17.38 42.93
CA VAL A 100 20.69 -18.06 43.69
C VAL A 100 20.03 -18.50 44.99
N VAL A 101 19.87 -19.81 45.16
CA VAL A 101 19.56 -20.45 46.44
C VAL A 101 20.86 -20.65 47.19
#